data_AF-A0A662G9J1-F1
#
_entry.id   AF-A0A662G9J1-F1
#
_cell.length_a   1.000
_cell.length_b   1.000
_cell.length_c   1.000
_cell.angle_alpha   90.00
_cell.angle_beta   90.00
_cell.angle_gamma   90.00
#
_symmetry.space_group_name_H-M   'P 1'
#
loop_
_entity.id
_entity.type
_entity.pdbx_description
1 polymer ?
#
loop_
_entity_poly.entity_id
_entity_poly.type
_entity_poly.pdbx_seq_one_letter_code
_entity_poly.pdbx_strand_id
1 'polypeptide(L)' 'MDNSIFELFSMLFFIIGSIIYVIILIYAIQIAIAIWVYRDAKKRGEDALLWLLIVLLTGLIGLIIYVLIRGDKSYNYG' A
#
# COMPACT_ATOMS: atom_id res chain seq x y z
N MET A 1 11.02 -1.98 46.71
CA MET A 1 9.99 -2.26 45.69
C MET A 1 10.74 -2.22 44.37
N ASP A 2 10.83 -3.36 43.69
CA ASP A 2 11.54 -3.48 42.42
C ASP A 2 10.72 -2.85 41.28
N ASN A 3 11.41 -2.26 40.30
CA ASN A 3 10.77 -1.53 39.19
C ASN A 3 10.21 -2.44 38.09
N SER A 4 10.11 -3.76 38.34
CA SER A 4 9.75 -4.78 37.35
C SER A 4 8.43 -4.49 36.63
N ILE A 5 7.43 -4.02 37.37
CA ILE A 5 6.12 -3.64 36.82
C ILE A 5 6.24 -2.45 35.86
N PHE A 6 7.06 -1.45 36.19
CA PHE A 6 7.27 -0.28 35.34
C PHE A 6 7.97 -0.64 34.03
N GLU A 7 8.98 -1.51 34.08
CA GLU A 7 9.67 -2.01 32.88
C GLU A 7 8.70 -2.78 31.97
N LEU A 8 7.81 -3.61 32.53
CA LEU A 8 6.80 -4.33 31.78
C LEU A 8 5.84 -3.40 31.03
N PHE A 9 5.37 -2.34 31.70
CA PHE A 9 4.50 -1.33 31.07
C PHE A 9 5.21 -0.57 29.95
N SER A 10 6.49 -0.22 30.15
CA SER A 10 7.30 0.43 29.12
C SER A 10 7.43 -0.45 27.88
N MET A 11 7.77 -1.74 28.06
CA MET A 11 7.87 -2.70 26.96
C MET A 11 6.57 -2.83 26.16
N LEU A 12 5.43 -2.94 26.86
CA LEU A 12 4.12 -3.02 26.20
C LEU A 12 3.81 -1.76 25.39
N PHE A 13 4.10 -0.58 25.93
CA PHE A 13 3.90 0.69 25.21
C PHE A 13 4.75 0.77 23.94
N PHE A 14 6.03 0.38 24.01
CA PHE A 14 6.91 0.34 22.84
C PHE A 14 6.44 -0.66 21.78
N ILE A 15 6.03 -1.86 22.18
CA ILE A 15 5.53 -2.89 21.25
C ILE A 15 4.27 -2.38 20.55
N ILE A 16 3.29 -1.88 21.29
CA ILE A 16 2.04 -1.36 20.72
C ILE A 16 2.33 -0.19 19.78
N GLY A 17 3.18 0.76 20.19
CA GLY A 17 3.60 1.88 19.36
C GLY A 17 4.27 1.44 18.06
N SER A 18 5.15 0.42 18.12
CA SER A 18 5.83 -0.12 16.94
C SER A 18 4.86 -0.79 15.96
N ILE A 19 3.87 -1.54 16.45
CA ILE A 19 2.85 -2.18 15.62
C ILE A 19 2.02 -1.12 14.89
N ILE A 20 1.56 -0.09 15.61
CA ILE A 20 0.81 1.02 15.02
C ILE A 20 1.64 1.73 13.95
N TYR A 21 2.91 1.99 14.22
CA TYR A 21 3.83 2.61 13.27
C TYR A 21 3.97 1.79 11.97
N VAL A 22 4.16 0.47 12.08
CA VAL A 22 4.25 -0.42 10.92
C VAL A 22 2.95 -0.43 10.11
N ILE A 23 1.80 -0.47 10.78
CA ILE A 23 0.49 -0.41 10.10
C ILE A 23 0.35 0.90 9.31
N ILE A 24 0.70 2.03 9.91
CA ILE A 24 0.67 3.34 9.24
C ILE A 24 1.58 3.34 8.01
N LEU A 25 2.79 2.78 8.11
CA LEU A 25 3.71 2.68 6.97
C LEU A 25 3.13 1.84 5.82
N ILE A 26 2.51 0.70 6.12
CA ILE A 26 1.88 -0.17 5.11
C ILE A 26 0.75 0.60 4.39
N TYR A 27 -0.11 1.29 5.13
CA TYR A 27 -1.18 2.09 4.53
C TYR A 27 -0.65 3.28 3.72
N ALA A 28 0.41 3.94 4.20
CA ALA A 28 1.05 5.02 3.45
C ALA A 28 1.61 4.54 2.11
N ILE A 29 2.25 3.36 2.08
CA ILE A 29 2.74 2.73 0.86
C ILE A 29 1.58 2.37 -0.07
N GLN A 30 0.49 1.79 0.46
CA GLN A 30 -0.69 1.46 -0.35
C GLN A 30 -1.32 2.70 -1.00
N ILE A 31 -1.42 3.81 -0.28
CA ILE A 31 -1.94 5.07 -0.83
C ILE A 31 -0.99 5.62 -1.89
N ALA A 32 0.33 5.62 -1.64
CA ALA A 32 1.33 6.08 -2.60
C ALA A 32 1.26 5.28 -3.91
N ILE A 33 1.10 3.97 -3.81
CA ILE A 33 0.88 3.07 -4.94
C ILE A 33 -0.42 3.41 -5.68
N ALA A 34 -1.53 3.59 -4.98
CA ALA A 34 -2.81 3.93 -5.61
C ALA A 34 -2.73 5.26 -6.39
N ILE A 35 -2.08 6.27 -5.82
CA ILE A 35 -1.81 7.55 -6.48
C ILE A 35 -0.94 7.35 -7.73
N TRP A 36 0.08 6.49 -7.63
CA TRP A 36 0.95 6.17 -8.76
C TRP A 36 0.17 5.48 -9.90
N VAL A 37 -0.67 4.48 -9.59
CA VAL A 37 -1.54 3.80 -10.56
C VAL A 37 -2.45 4.79 -11.27
N TYR A 38 -3.10 5.68 -10.53
CA TYR A 38 -3.95 6.73 -11.12
C TYR A 38 -3.16 7.61 -12.09
N ARG A 39 -1.96 8.06 -11.70
CA ARG A 39 -1.10 8.90 -12.55
C ARG A 39 -0.59 8.17 -13.78
N ASP A 40 -0.23 6.89 -13.66
CA ASP A 40 0.25 6.08 -14.78
C ASP A 40 -0.88 5.76 -15.77
N ALA A 41 -2.06 5.37 -15.28
CA ALA A 41 -3.23 5.15 -16.13
C ALA A 41 -3.65 6.43 -16.88
N LYS A 42 -3.69 7.57 -16.18
CA LYS A 42 -4.04 8.87 -16.80
C LYS A 42 -3.07 9.28 -17.91
N LYS A 43 -1.77 9.01 -17.74
CA LYS A 43 -0.77 9.27 -18.78
C LYS A 43 -0.93 8.40 -20.02
N ARG A 44 -1.45 7.18 -19.85
CA ARG A 44 -1.68 6.21 -20.94
C ARG A 44 -3.01 6.43 -21.67
N GLY A 45 -3.83 7.39 -21.24
CA GLY A 45 -5.19 7.59 -21.76
C GLY A 45 -6.16 6.47 -21.35
N GLU A 46 -5.77 5.64 -20.38
CA GLU A 46 -6.61 4.59 -19.80
C GLU A 46 -7.51 5.18 -18.71
N ASP A 47 -8.58 4.47 -18.38
CA ASP A 47 -9.56 4.92 -17.39
C ASP A 47 -8.98 4.89 -15.97
N ALA A 48 -8.31 5.98 -15.59
CA ALA A 48 -7.54 6.09 -14.36
C ALA A 48 -8.38 5.93 -13.10
N LEU A 49 -9.64 6.37 -13.14
CA LEU A 49 -10.59 6.19 -12.03
C LEU A 49 -10.97 4.72 -11.85
N LEU A 50 -11.14 3.98 -12.95
CA LEU A 50 -11.48 2.56 -12.91
C LEU A 50 -10.32 1.75 -12.32
N TRP A 51 -9.10 2.01 -12.78
CA TRP A 51 -7.90 1.38 -12.23
C TRP A 51 -7.65 1.74 -10.76
N LEU A 52 -7.82 3.00 -10.39
CA LEU A 52 -7.74 3.43 -9.00
C LEU A 52 -8.77 2.69 -8.12
N LEU A 53 -10.03 2.57 -8.57
CA LEU A 53 -11.08 1.91 -7.82
C LEU A 53 -10.80 0.40 -7.65
N ILE A 54 -10.30 -0.27 -8.70
CA ILE A 54 -9.89 -1.68 -8.62
C ILE A 54 -8.78 -1.86 -7.58
N VAL A 55 -7.70 -1.06 -7.66
CA VAL A 55 -6.57 -1.16 -6.72
C VAL A 55 -7.00 -0.80 -5.30
N LEU A 56 -7.92 0.14 -5.13
CA LEU A 56 -8.45 0.52 -3.82
C LEU A 56 -9.32 -0.60 -3.20
N LEU A 57 -10.17 -1.24 -3.99
CA LEU A 57 -11.09 -2.28 -3.50
C LEU A 57 -10.42 -3.63 -3.28
N THR A 58 -9.46 -3.98 -4.13
CA THR A 58 -8.78 -5.29 -4.11
C THR A 58 -7.38 -5.24 -3.47
N GLY A 59 -6.90 -4.04 -3.13
CA GLY A 59 -5.61 -3.82 -2.49
C GLY A 59 -4.43 -4.25 -3.36
N LEU A 60 -3.51 -5.02 -2.76
CA LEU A 60 -2.31 -5.51 -3.44
C LEU A 60 -2.63 -6.39 -4.66
N ILE A 61 -3.76 -7.10 -4.65
CA ILE A 61 -4.16 -7.97 -5.76
C ILE A 61 -4.47 -7.13 -7.01
N GLY A 62 -5.20 -6.03 -6.86
CA GLY A 62 -5.50 -5.11 -7.96
C GLY A 62 -4.24 -4.47 -8.53
N LEU A 63 -3.26 -4.18 -7.68
CA LEU A 63 -1.97 -3.66 -8.12
C LEU A 63 -1.23 -4.68 -9.00
N ILE A 64 -1.18 -5.95 -8.58
CA ILE A 64 -0.53 -7.01 -9.35
C ILE A 64 -1.21 -7.15 -10.72
N ILE A 65 -2.55 -7.19 -10.74
CA ILE A 65 -3.34 -7.26 -11.98
C ILE A 65 -3.04 -6.06 -12.89
N TYR A 66 -2.98 -4.85 -12.34
CA TYR A 66 -2.64 -3.64 -13.10
C TYR A 66 -1.26 -3.73 -13.76
N VAL A 67 -0.24 -4.17 -13.01
CA VAL A 67 1.12 -4.30 -13.51
C VAL A 67 1.24 -5.38 -14.59
N LEU A 68 0.54 -6.50 -14.45
CA LEU A 68 0.52 -7.57 -15.46
C LEU A 68 -0.09 -7.08 -16.78
N ILE A 69 -1.29 -6.49 -16.72
CA ILE A 69 -1.98 -5.97 -17.91
C ILE A 69 -1.18 -4.83 -18.56
N ARG A 70 -0.49 -4.03 -17.76
CA ARG A 70 0.45 -3.00 -18.24
C ARG A 70 1.59 -3.62 -19.06
N GLY A 71 2.12 -4.77 -18.66
CA GLY A 71 3.20 -5.48 -19.35
C GLY A 71 2.77 -6.00 -20.73
N ASP A 72 1.62 -6.65 -20.80
CA ASP A 72 1.10 -7.24 -22.04
C ASP A 72 0.81 -6.19 -23.11
N LYS A 73 0.26 -5.02 -22.73
CA LYS A 73 0.06 -3.91 -23.66
C LYS A 73 1.38 -3.41 -24.24
N SER A 74 2.45 -3.35 -23.43
CA SER A 74 3.75 -2.90 -23.93
C SER A 74 4.40 -3.86 -24.94
N TYR A 75 4.06 -5.16 -24.88
CA TYR A 75 4.59 -6.17 -25.80
C TYR A 75 3.88 -6.18 -27.16
N ASN A 76 2.57 -5.93 -27.18
CA ASN A 76 1.76 -6.01 -28.40
C ASN A 76 1.88 -4.80 -29.34
N TYR A 77 2.64 -3.77 -28.98
CA TYR A 77 2.95 -2.61 -29.84
C TYR A 77 4.42 -2.57 -30.29
N GLY A 78 5.17 -3.67 -30.09
CA GLY A 78 6.54 -3.87 -30.60
C GLY A 78 6.58 -4.62 -31.92
#